data_AF-A0A9Q0SUR8-F1
#
_entry.id   AF-A0A9Q0SUR8-F1
#
_cell.length_a   1.000
_cell.length_b   1.000
_cell.length_c   1.000
_cell.angle_alpha   90.00
_cell.angle_beta   90.00
_cell.angle_gamma   90.00
#
_symmetry.space_group_name_H-M   'P 1'
#
loop_
_entity.id
_entity.type
_entity.pdbx_description
1 polymer ?
#
loop_
_entity_poly.entity_id
_entity_poly.type
_entity_poly.pdbx_seq_one_letter_code
_entity_poly.pdbx_strand_id
1 'polypeptide(L)'
;MTSGNISSSHLRSDYRKSELEIEPRYPLFGGWKATFVIGYGLPLEDFLFESPDGKRYLNFSFGCPLAETVVDKLTIKVVLPEGSKDPSAAAPFPVEQRLETKYSYLDVVGRTVLVLEKKNVVPEHITPFQVYYTFKPIFMLAEPLMLASVFFLFFVACLAYLHNDLSIRK
;
A
#
# COMPACT_ATOMS: atom_id res chain seq x y z
N MET A 1 17.50 2.00 10.80
CA MET A 1 18.09 0.91 10.00
C MET A 1 17.73 -0.41 10.65
N THR A 2 16.86 -1.21 10.02
CA THR A 2 16.58 -2.59 10.42
C THR A 2 17.59 -3.50 9.74
N SER A 3 18.32 -4.32 10.52
CA SER A 3 19.50 -5.05 10.03
C SER A 3 19.13 -6.41 9.43
N GLY A 4 18.55 -6.45 8.23
CA GLY A 4 18.33 -7.68 7.46
C GLY A 4 17.23 -8.62 7.99
N ASN A 5 17.07 -9.79 7.35
CA ASN A 5 15.97 -10.72 7.64
C ASN A 5 16.11 -11.39 9.02
N ILE A 6 15.00 -11.68 9.69
CA ILE A 6 14.94 -12.45 10.93
C ILE A 6 14.41 -13.83 10.59
N SER A 7 15.25 -14.86 10.73
CA SER A 7 14.88 -16.24 10.41
C SER A 7 14.15 -16.98 11.54
N SER A 8 14.11 -16.39 12.75
CA SER A 8 13.41 -16.93 13.92
C SER A 8 11.92 -16.55 13.91
N SER A 9 11.19 -17.11 12.95
CA SER A 9 9.73 -16.96 12.84
C SER A 9 9.07 -18.30 12.54
N HIS A 10 7.91 -18.52 13.16
CA HIS A 10 7.10 -19.72 12.98
C HIS A 10 5.69 -19.31 12.55
N LEU A 11 5.34 -19.67 11.31
CA LEU A 11 4.00 -19.46 10.78
C LEU A 11 3.20 -20.76 10.91
N ARG A 12 2.09 -20.71 11.63
CA ARG A 12 1.09 -21.77 11.72
C ARG A 12 -0.14 -21.35 10.95
N SER A 13 -0.34 -21.96 9.79
CA SER A 13 -1.54 -21.74 8.99
C SER A 13 -2.61 -22.74 9.38
N ASP A 14 -3.72 -22.22 9.90
CA ASP A 14 -4.92 -22.96 10.24
C ASP A 14 -6.04 -22.61 9.23
N TYR A 15 -7.08 -23.43 9.10
CA TYR A 15 -8.14 -23.22 8.08
C TYR A 15 -8.89 -21.89 8.27
N ARG A 16 -8.93 -21.36 9.50
CA ARG A 16 -9.66 -20.12 9.84
C ARG A 16 -8.76 -18.93 10.17
N LYS A 17 -7.51 -19.18 10.55
CA LYS A 17 -6.57 -18.15 11.01
C LYS A 17 -5.14 -18.57 10.73
N SER A 18 -4.29 -17.62 10.43
CA SER A 18 -2.84 -17.85 10.42
C SER A 18 -2.24 -17.16 11.63
N GLU A 19 -1.49 -17.90 12.43
CA GLU A 19 -0.77 -17.41 13.59
C GLU A 19 0.70 -17.29 13.24
N LEU A 20 1.27 -16.11 13.45
CA LEU A 20 2.68 -15.84 13.21
C LEU A 20 3.35 -15.58 14.56
N GLU A 21 4.17 -16.53 14.98
CA GLU A 21 5.05 -16.39 16.14
C GLU A 21 6.38 -15.81 15.66
N ILE A 22 6.84 -14.72 16.28
CA ILE A 22 8.09 -14.05 15.94
C ILE A 22 8.93 -13.94 17.19
N GLU A 23 10.15 -14.45 17.11
CA GLU A 23 11.14 -14.29 18.17
C GLU A 23 12.11 -13.16 17.80
N PRO A 24 12.17 -12.07 18.58
CA PRO A 24 13.18 -11.04 18.41
C PRO A 24 14.59 -11.62 18.57
N ARG A 25 15.58 -11.00 17.91
CA ARG A 25 16.99 -11.46 17.94
C ARG A 25 17.64 -11.42 19.33
N TYR A 26 17.02 -10.75 20.28
CA TYR A 26 17.45 -10.64 21.66
C TYR A 26 16.22 -10.55 22.57
N PRO A 27 16.28 -11.11 23.80
CA PRO A 27 15.20 -10.97 24.76
C PRO A 27 15.02 -9.50 25.14
N LEU A 28 13.76 -9.07 25.34
CA LEU A 28 13.45 -7.70 25.73
C LEU A 28 13.42 -7.58 27.26
N PHE A 29 14.42 -6.90 27.82
CA PHE A 29 14.41 -6.47 29.22
C PHE A 29 13.86 -5.04 29.36
N GLY A 30 13.60 -4.61 30.60
CA GLY A 30 13.02 -3.29 30.87
C GLY A 30 13.75 -2.14 30.16
N GLY A 31 13.02 -1.39 29.34
CA GLY A 31 13.53 -0.25 28.57
C GLY A 31 14.19 -0.60 27.23
N TRP A 32 14.39 -1.88 26.90
CA TRP A 32 14.92 -2.29 25.61
C TRP A 32 13.86 -2.09 24.52
N LYS A 33 14.31 -1.71 23.32
CA LYS A 33 13.43 -1.41 22.18
C LYS A 33 13.84 -2.26 20.99
N ALA A 34 12.90 -3.03 20.46
CA ALA A 34 13.05 -3.73 19.19
C ALA A 34 12.26 -3.02 18.09
N THR A 35 12.81 -2.98 16.88
CA THR A 35 12.14 -2.48 15.69
C THR A 35 12.18 -3.55 14.62
N PHE A 36 11.02 -3.93 14.12
CA PHE A 36 10.85 -4.96 13.10
C PHE A 36 9.77 -4.52 12.10
N VAL A 37 9.74 -5.18 10.95
CA VAL A 37 8.75 -4.96 9.89
C VAL A 37 8.14 -6.30 9.56
N ILE A 38 6.81 -6.36 9.57
CA ILE A 38 6.02 -7.53 9.16
C ILE A 38 5.24 -7.12 7.92
N GLY A 39 5.25 -7.97 6.89
CA GLY A 39 4.48 -7.78 5.67
C GLY A 39 3.85 -9.10 5.25
N TYR A 40 2.60 -9.03 4.80
CA TYR A 40 1.86 -10.17 4.27
C TYR A 40 0.95 -9.70 3.12
N GLY A 41 0.61 -10.61 2.22
CA GLY A 41 -0.32 -10.38 1.12
C GLY A 41 -1.64 -11.08 1.37
N LEU A 42 -2.75 -10.44 0.97
CA LEU A 42 -4.10 -10.99 1.06
C LEU A 42 -4.80 -10.88 -0.29
N PRO A 43 -5.73 -11.79 -0.62
CA PRO A 43 -6.57 -11.66 -1.82
C PRO A 43 -7.43 -10.40 -1.70
N LEU A 44 -7.46 -9.58 -2.75
CA LEU A 44 -8.24 -8.34 -2.73
C LEU A 44 -9.76 -8.57 -2.72
N GLU A 45 -10.21 -9.72 -3.24
CA GLU A 45 -11.63 -10.09 -3.38
C GLU A 45 -12.35 -10.14 -2.02
N ASP A 46 -11.63 -10.46 -0.94
CA ASP A 46 -12.19 -10.60 0.41
C ASP A 46 -12.34 -9.24 1.14
N PHE A 47 -11.66 -8.19 0.68
CA PHE A 47 -11.57 -6.90 1.37
C PHE A 47 -12.04 -5.71 0.55
N LEU A 48 -12.10 -5.86 -0.78
CA LEU A 48 -12.54 -4.81 -1.69
C LEU A 48 -13.95 -5.08 -2.19
N PHE A 49 -14.84 -4.13 -1.94
CA PHE A 49 -16.24 -4.24 -2.27
C PHE A 49 -16.72 -3.05 -3.11
N GLU A 50 -17.81 -3.24 -3.83
CA GLU A 50 -18.47 -2.19 -4.61
C GLU A 50 -19.80 -1.82 -3.96
N SER A 51 -20.00 -0.51 -3.77
CA SER A 51 -21.26 0.06 -3.30
C SER A 51 -22.26 0.14 -4.46
N PRO A 52 -23.58 0.04 -4.20
CA PRO A 52 -24.61 0.27 -5.22
C PRO A 52 -24.47 1.61 -5.97
N ASP A 53 -23.86 2.61 -5.33
CA ASP A 53 -23.60 3.94 -5.90
C ASP A 53 -22.44 3.96 -6.93
N GLY A 54 -21.84 2.80 -7.25
CA GLY A 54 -20.68 2.67 -8.14
C GLY A 54 -19.35 3.10 -7.52
N LYS A 55 -19.33 3.36 -6.20
CA LYS A 55 -18.10 3.64 -5.44
C LYS A 55 -17.50 2.34 -4.93
N ARG A 56 -16.17 2.26 -4.89
CA ARG A 56 -15.48 1.13 -4.26
C ARG A 56 -15.17 1.45 -2.82
N TYR A 57 -15.22 0.45 -1.96
CA TYR A 57 -14.82 0.59 -0.57
C TYR A 57 -13.93 -0.57 -0.13
N LEU A 58 -12.85 -0.23 0.57
CA LEU A 58 -11.99 -1.17 1.26
C LEU A 58 -12.52 -1.35 2.68
N ASN A 59 -12.79 -2.58 3.10
CA ASN A 59 -13.14 -2.91 4.48
C ASN A 59 -11.95 -3.61 5.13
N PHE A 60 -11.38 -3.04 6.19
CA PHE A 60 -10.23 -3.63 6.88
C PHE A 60 -10.31 -3.38 8.39
N SER A 61 -9.58 -4.16 9.20
CA SER A 61 -9.56 -3.95 10.65
C SER A 61 -8.60 -2.81 11.03
N PHE A 62 -9.08 -1.89 11.88
CA PHE A 62 -8.25 -0.83 12.42
C PHE A 62 -7.56 -1.34 13.69
N GLY A 63 -6.25 -1.49 13.70
CA GLY A 63 -5.53 -1.87 14.92
C GLY A 63 -4.17 -2.51 14.68
N CYS A 64 -3.48 -2.83 15.78
CA CYS A 64 -2.28 -3.65 15.72
C CYS A 64 -2.68 -5.13 15.62
N PRO A 65 -2.10 -5.92 14.71
CA PRO A 65 -2.36 -7.37 14.65
C PRO A 65 -1.72 -8.15 15.81
N LEU A 66 -0.97 -7.48 16.70
CA LEU A 66 -0.35 -8.11 17.87
C LEU A 66 -1.36 -8.20 19.03
N ALA A 67 -1.55 -9.41 19.55
CA ALA A 67 -2.46 -9.68 20.65
C ALA A 67 -2.07 -8.88 21.92
N GLU A 68 -3.08 -8.31 22.58
CA GLU A 68 -2.96 -7.66 23.90
C GLU A 68 -1.93 -6.51 23.97
N THR A 69 -1.62 -5.88 22.84
CA THR A 69 -0.68 -4.76 22.79
C THR A 69 -1.36 -3.41 22.88
N VAL A 70 -0.76 -2.50 23.64
CA VAL A 70 -1.13 -1.08 23.67
C VAL A 70 -0.19 -0.31 22.75
N VAL A 71 -0.76 0.51 21.87
CA VAL A 71 0.00 1.30 20.89
C VAL A 71 -0.16 2.79 21.20
N ASP A 72 0.96 3.46 21.47
CA ASP A 72 0.98 4.90 21.75
C ASP A 72 0.59 5.74 20.52
N LYS A 73 1.19 5.47 19.36
CA LYS A 73 0.85 6.12 18.08
C LYS A 73 0.66 5.08 16.98
N LEU A 74 -0.56 4.98 16.46
CA LEU A 74 -0.89 4.17 15.29
C LEU A 74 -1.11 5.08 14.08
N THR A 75 -0.38 4.81 13.01
CA THR A 75 -0.55 5.49 11.72
C THR A 75 -0.84 4.44 10.65
N ILE A 76 -2.05 4.49 10.09
CA ILE A 76 -2.46 3.63 8.98
C ILE A 76 -2.37 4.44 7.69
N LYS A 77 -1.62 3.95 6.71
CA LYS A 77 -1.52 4.57 5.39
C LYS A 77 -2.17 3.66 4.36
N VAL A 78 -3.29 4.09 3.80
CA VAL A 78 -4.01 3.38 2.75
C VAL A 78 -3.61 3.98 1.41
N VAL A 79 -2.83 3.24 0.61
CA VAL A 79 -2.38 3.65 -0.72
C VAL A 79 -3.42 3.21 -1.75
N LEU A 80 -4.03 4.16 -2.44
CA LEU A 80 -5.05 3.91 -3.44
C LEU A 80 -4.44 3.90 -4.86
N PRO A 81 -5.08 3.21 -5.83
CA PRO A 81 -4.59 3.18 -7.21
C PRO A 81 -4.64 4.57 -7.86
N GLU A 82 -3.80 4.77 -8.88
CA GLU A 82 -3.74 6.02 -9.64
C GLU A 82 -5.10 6.35 -10.28
N GLY A 83 -5.51 7.62 -10.23
CA GLY A 83 -6.82 8.05 -10.74
C GLY A 83 -7.98 7.86 -9.76
N SER A 84 -7.70 7.46 -8.50
CA SER A 84 -8.69 7.46 -7.43
C SER A 84 -9.10 8.88 -7.05
N LYS A 85 -10.42 9.13 -7.00
CA LYS A 85 -11.01 10.43 -6.64
C LYS A 85 -11.72 10.38 -5.29
N ASP A 86 -11.60 11.49 -4.56
CA ASP A 86 -12.31 11.81 -3.31
C ASP A 86 -12.30 10.66 -2.28
N PRO A 87 -11.12 10.20 -1.82
CA PRO A 87 -11.05 9.16 -0.81
C PRO A 87 -11.56 9.66 0.54
N SER A 88 -12.41 8.86 1.19
CA SER A 88 -12.99 9.17 2.50
C SER A 88 -12.96 7.95 3.40
N ALA A 89 -12.44 8.10 4.64
CA ALA A 89 -12.48 7.03 5.62
C ALA A 89 -13.66 7.19 6.57
N ALA A 90 -14.44 6.11 6.69
CA ALA A 90 -15.43 5.91 7.74
C ALA A 90 -14.83 4.98 8.82
N ALA A 91 -14.57 5.55 10.00
CA ALA A 91 -14.14 4.81 11.18
C ALA A 91 -15.16 5.06 12.31
N PRO A 92 -15.40 4.07 13.19
CA PRO A 92 -16.39 4.20 14.28
C PRO A 92 -15.92 5.10 15.43
N PHE A 93 -14.72 5.66 15.36
CA PHE A 93 -14.14 6.54 16.37
C PHE A 93 -13.42 7.73 15.70
N PRO A 94 -13.18 8.82 16.44
CA PRO A 94 -12.44 9.97 15.92
C PRO A 94 -11.00 9.56 15.57
N VAL A 95 -10.60 9.85 14.33
CA VAL A 95 -9.25 9.69 13.79
C VAL A 95 -8.85 10.95 13.04
N GLU A 96 -7.58 11.33 13.12
CA GLU A 96 -7.06 12.39 12.27
C GLU A 96 -6.85 11.83 10.87
N GLN A 97 -7.45 12.47 9.86
CA GLN A 97 -7.34 12.08 8.46
C GLN A 97 -6.49 13.11 7.71
N ARG A 98 -5.52 12.62 6.91
CA ARG A 98 -4.67 13.45 6.06
C ARG A 98 -4.53 12.80 4.69
N LEU A 99 -4.48 13.62 3.66
CA LEU A 99 -4.22 13.17 2.29
C LEU A 99 -2.77 13.49 1.94
N GLU A 100 -2.05 12.45 1.53
CA GLU A 100 -0.69 12.54 1.02
C GLU A 100 -0.67 12.01 -0.43
N THR A 101 0.31 12.45 -1.21
CA THR A 101 0.56 11.88 -2.55
C THR A 101 1.90 11.17 -2.50
N LYS A 102 1.92 9.91 -2.93
CA LYS A 102 3.13 9.10 -3.01
C LYS A 102 3.37 8.68 -4.46
N TYR A 103 4.60 8.82 -4.90
CA TYR A 103 5.06 8.33 -6.19
C TYR A 103 5.72 6.96 -6.00
N SER A 104 5.25 5.99 -6.77
CA SER A 104 5.79 4.64 -6.89
C SER A 104 6.41 4.44 -8.27
N TYR A 105 6.87 3.22 -8.53
CA TYR A 105 7.37 2.81 -9.83
C TYR A 105 6.27 2.85 -10.88
N LEU A 106 6.54 3.44 -12.05
CA LEU A 106 5.64 3.61 -13.20
C LEU A 106 4.42 4.53 -12.98
N ASP A 107 4.37 5.30 -11.90
CA ASP A 107 3.29 6.27 -11.68
C ASP A 107 3.49 7.53 -12.54
N VAL A 108 2.41 8.02 -13.18
CA VAL A 108 2.46 9.25 -14.01
C VAL A 108 1.97 10.47 -13.22
N VAL A 109 0.82 10.34 -12.56
CA VAL A 109 0.18 11.40 -11.77
C VAL A 109 0.47 11.24 -10.27
N GLY A 110 0.81 10.03 -9.83
CA GLY A 110 1.04 9.67 -8.43
C GLY A 110 -0.18 9.08 -7.75
N ARG A 111 0.05 8.28 -6.70
CA ARG A 111 -0.99 7.59 -5.95
C ARG A 111 -1.43 8.41 -4.75
N THR A 112 -2.75 8.49 -4.55
CA THR A 112 -3.34 9.12 -3.37
C THR A 112 -3.20 8.19 -2.17
N VAL A 113 -2.64 8.70 -1.08
CA VAL A 113 -2.46 7.98 0.17
C VAL A 113 -3.31 8.63 1.25
N LEU A 114 -4.27 7.88 1.77
CA LEU A 114 -5.07 8.30 2.92
C LEU A 114 -4.35 7.87 4.20
N VAL A 115 -3.93 8.86 4.99
CA VAL A 115 -3.24 8.67 6.26
C VAL A 115 -4.22 8.87 7.39
N LEU A 116 -4.41 7.84 8.20
CA LEU A 116 -5.22 7.86 9.41
C LEU A 116 -4.28 7.78 10.61
N GLU A 117 -4.31 8.79 11.48
CA GLU A 117 -3.54 8.83 12.71
C GLU A 117 -4.44 8.73 13.94
N LYS A 118 -4.05 7.88 14.90
CA LYS A 118 -4.67 7.77 16.21
C LYS A 118 -3.61 7.55 17.29
N LYS A 119 -3.83 8.17 18.45
CA LYS A 119 -3.02 7.98 19.65
C LYS A 119 -3.74 7.05 20.64
N ASN A 120 -2.98 6.35 21.47
CA ASN A 120 -3.47 5.46 22.53
C ASN A 120 -4.50 4.43 22.03
N VAL A 121 -4.06 3.55 21.13
CA VAL A 121 -4.90 2.43 20.64
C VAL A 121 -4.76 1.25 21.59
N VAL A 122 -5.89 0.78 22.09
CA VAL A 122 -6.01 -0.43 22.92
C VAL A 122 -6.64 -1.57 22.11
N PRO A 123 -6.47 -2.84 22.51
CA PRO A 123 -7.01 -4.00 21.78
C PRO A 123 -8.52 -3.93 21.50
N GLU A 124 -9.29 -3.26 22.36
CA GLU A 124 -10.74 -3.07 22.20
C GLU A 124 -11.11 -2.17 21.02
N HIS A 125 -10.15 -1.42 20.47
CA HIS A 125 -10.35 -0.59 19.28
C HIS A 125 -10.17 -1.36 17.96
N ILE A 126 -9.97 -2.69 18.00
CA ILE A 126 -9.90 -3.54 16.81
C ILE A 126 -11.31 -3.69 16.22
N THR A 127 -11.71 -2.69 15.43
CA THR A 127 -12.99 -2.64 14.72
C THR A 127 -12.78 -2.45 13.23
N PRO A 128 -13.67 -2.95 12.38
CA PRO A 128 -13.60 -2.68 10.94
C PRO A 128 -13.74 -1.18 10.65
N PHE A 129 -12.88 -0.66 9.78
CA PHE A 129 -12.98 0.65 9.17
C PHE A 129 -13.13 0.50 7.67
N GLN A 130 -13.77 1.50 7.04
CA GLN A 130 -14.07 1.49 5.62
C GLN A 130 -13.43 2.69 4.94
N VAL A 131 -12.82 2.49 3.77
CA VAL A 131 -12.30 3.58 2.94
C VAL A 131 -13.01 3.58 1.60
N TYR A 132 -13.81 4.62 1.37
CA TYR A 132 -14.55 4.83 0.14
C TYR A 132 -13.72 5.63 -0.85
N TYR A 133 -13.73 5.22 -2.11
CA TYR A 133 -13.08 5.95 -3.20
C TYR A 133 -13.79 5.71 -4.53
N THR A 134 -13.70 6.70 -5.42
CA THR A 134 -14.23 6.57 -6.78
C THR A 134 -13.10 6.22 -7.73
N PHE A 135 -13.22 5.11 -8.45
CA PHE A 135 -12.18 4.62 -9.35
C PHE A 135 -12.74 4.28 -10.72
N LYS A 136 -12.13 4.82 -11.77
CA LYS A 136 -12.49 4.46 -13.15
C LYS A 136 -11.47 3.43 -13.67
N PRO A 137 -11.90 2.22 -14.08
CA PRO A 137 -11.01 1.18 -14.59
C PRO A 137 -10.15 1.61 -15.79
N ILE A 138 -10.61 2.61 -16.56
CA ILE A 138 -9.87 3.15 -17.70
C ILE A 138 -8.48 3.66 -17.32
N PHE A 139 -8.29 4.15 -16.09
CA PHE A 139 -6.99 4.64 -15.63
C PHE A 139 -5.97 3.51 -15.43
N MET A 140 -6.39 2.25 -15.26
CA MET A 140 -5.45 1.11 -15.20
C MET A 140 -4.70 0.90 -16.52
N LEU A 141 -5.26 1.34 -17.65
CA LEU A 141 -4.60 1.22 -18.96
C LEU A 141 -3.49 2.26 -19.15
N ALA A 142 -3.44 3.32 -18.33
CA ALA A 142 -2.44 4.37 -18.47
C ALA A 142 -1.02 3.84 -18.23
N GLU A 143 -0.84 2.97 -17.22
CA GLU A 143 0.46 2.35 -16.90
C GLU A 143 1.02 1.52 -18.09
N PRO A 144 0.29 0.53 -18.67
CA PRO A 144 0.74 -0.18 -19.86
C PRO A 144 0.96 0.71 -21.08
N LEU A 145 0.09 1.69 -21.31
CA LEU A 145 0.17 2.57 -22.47
C LEU A 145 1.41 3.48 -22.40
N MET A 146 1.77 3.94 -21.20
CA MET A 146 2.99 4.71 -20.97
C MET A 146 4.22 3.88 -21.35
N LEU A 147 4.32 2.63 -20.87
CA LEU A 147 5.42 1.74 -21.22
C LEU A 147 5.48 1.49 -22.74
N ALA A 148 4.33 1.19 -23.36
CA ALA A 148 4.23 0.99 -24.80
C ALA A 148 4.68 2.23 -25.59
N SER A 149 4.30 3.43 -25.15
CA SER A 149 4.70 4.69 -25.79
C SER A 149 6.19 4.96 -25.71
N VAL A 150 6.84 4.64 -24.57
CA VAL A 150 8.29 4.81 -24.41
C VAL A 150 9.04 3.88 -25.37
N PHE A 151 8.66 2.61 -25.45
CA PHE A 151 9.26 1.67 -26.40
C PHE A 151 8.98 2.08 -27.85
N PHE A 152 7.76 2.53 -28.15
CA PHE A 152 7.40 3.02 -29.48
C PHE A 152 8.28 4.21 -29.90
N LEU A 153 8.43 5.21 -29.04
CA LEU A 153 9.30 6.37 -29.30
C LEU A 153 10.76 5.97 -29.46
N PHE A 154 11.25 4.99 -28.70
CA PHE A 154 12.59 4.44 -28.86
C PHE A 154 12.80 3.83 -30.24
N PHE A 155 11.85 3.01 -30.73
CA PHE A 155 11.94 2.45 -32.08
C PHE A 155 11.85 3.51 -33.17
N VAL A 156 10.96 4.50 -33.02
CA VAL A 156 10.85 5.63 -33.96
C VAL A 156 12.15 6.43 -34.01
N ALA A 157 12.79 6.67 -32.86
CA ALA A 157 14.08 7.35 -32.81
C ALA A 157 15.19 6.54 -33.51
N CYS A 158 15.24 5.22 -33.32
CA CYS A 158 16.16 4.34 -34.03
C CYS A 158 15.93 4.35 -35.55
N LEU A 159 14.66 4.31 -35.99
CA LEU A 159 14.31 4.40 -37.41
C LEU A 159 14.70 5.75 -38.00
N ALA A 160 14.42 6.85 -37.30
CA ALA A 160 14.83 8.18 -37.72
C ALA A 160 16.35 8.32 -37.79
N TYR A 161 17.09 7.75 -36.84
CA TYR A 161 18.55 7.72 -36.87
C TYR A 161 19.09 6.96 -38.09
N LEU A 162 18.53 5.78 -38.39
CA LEU A 162 18.92 5.00 -39.57
C LEU A 162 18.54 5.68 -40.89
N HIS A 163 17.45 6.45 -40.91
CA HIS A 163 17.01 7.18 -42.11
C HIS A 163 17.79 8.48 -42.34
N ASN A 164 18.33 9.09 -41.28
CA ASN A 164 19.21 10.24 -41.38
C ASN A 164 20.61 9.77 -41.79
N ASP A 165 20.83 9.68 -43.10
CA ASP A 165 22.14 9.40 -43.67
C ASP A 165 23.08 10.58 -43.33
N LEU A 166 23.86 10.44 -42.25
CA LEU A 166 24.93 11.37 -41.86
C LEU A 166 26.13 11.21 -42.81
N SER A 167 25.89 11.35 -44.10
CA SER A 167 26.93 11.40 -45.12
C SER A 167 27.50 12.81 -45.17
N ILE A 168 28.51 13.08 -44.33
CA ILE A 168 29.37 14.25 -44.50
C ILE A 168 30.18 14.02 -45.77
N ARG A 169 29.83 14.80 -46.81
CA ARG A 169 30.40 14.79 -48.15
C ARG A 169 31.94 14.72 -48.11
N LYS A 170 32.50 13.72 -48.79
CA LYS A 170 33.94 13.54 -49.05
C LYS A 170 34.45 14.51 -50.09
#